data_AF-A0A7V3EUJ4-F1
#
_entry.id   AF-A0A7V3EUJ4-F1
#
_cell.length_a   1.000
_cell.length_b   1.000
_cell.length_c   1.000
_cell.angle_alpha   90.00
_cell.angle_beta   90.00
_cell.angle_gamma   90.00
#
_symmetry.space_group_name_H-M   'P 1'
#
loop_
_entity.id
_entity.type
_entity.pdbx_description
1 polymer ?
#
loop_
_entity_poly.entity_id
_entity_poly.type
_entity_poly.pdbx_seq_one_letter_code
_entity_poly.pdbx_strand_id
1 'polypeptide(L)'
;MFKLKTENQGSKIKNTEIAKTKRAWKKSLEEFRFNESLAIVWSLISFCDKFLQEKKPWETKEKKVVSDLITALAEIAKLIEPFLPETSEKILKQIKNKKPIVLFPKA
;
A
#
# COMPACT_ATOMS: atom_id res chain seq x y z
N MET A 1 -9.24 8.30 -39.47
CA MET A 1 -9.98 7.92 -38.24
C MET A 1 -9.13 6.93 -37.45
N PHE A 2 -8.32 7.41 -36.51
CA PHE A 2 -7.58 6.55 -35.60
C PHE A 2 -8.42 6.36 -34.34
N LYS A 3 -8.90 5.14 -34.12
CA LYS A 3 -9.63 4.75 -32.90
C LYS A 3 -8.66 4.78 -31.72
N LEU A 4 -8.91 5.71 -30.80
CA LEU A 4 -8.26 5.80 -29.50
C LEU A 4 -8.54 4.50 -28.72
N LYS A 5 -7.51 3.68 -28.50
CA LYS A 5 -7.53 2.66 -27.45
C LYS A 5 -7.40 3.36 -26.10
N THR A 6 -8.53 3.68 -25.49
CA THR A 6 -8.62 3.88 -24.04
C THR A 6 -8.56 2.52 -23.34
N GLU A 7 -7.36 1.94 -23.23
CA GLU A 7 -7.15 0.75 -22.42
C GLU A 7 -6.90 1.18 -20.96
N ASN A 8 -7.99 1.11 -20.20
CA ASN A 8 -8.11 1.21 -18.75
C ASN A 8 -7.28 0.14 -18.03
N GLN A 9 -5.95 0.19 -18.11
CA GLN A 9 -5.03 -0.77 -17.48
C GLN A 9 -4.59 -0.36 -16.07
N GLY A 10 -4.91 0.85 -15.61
CA GLY A 10 -4.40 1.39 -14.34
C GLY A 10 -5.11 0.92 -13.06
N SER A 11 -6.28 0.25 -13.15
CA SER A 11 -7.13 0.00 -11.97
C SER A 11 -7.23 -1.45 -11.51
N LYS A 12 -7.05 -2.44 -12.41
CA LYS A 12 -7.27 -3.87 -12.08
C LYS A 12 -6.05 -4.55 -11.45
N ILE A 13 -4.83 -4.09 -11.75
CA ILE A 13 -3.60 -4.76 -11.29
C ILE A 13 -3.39 -4.57 -9.77
N LYS A 14 -3.81 -3.43 -9.20
CA LYS A 14 -3.45 -3.04 -7.82
C LYS A 14 -4.28 -3.74 -6.73
N ASN A 15 -5.59 -3.87 -6.93
CA ASN A 15 -6.44 -4.65 -6.02
C ASN A 15 -6.05 -6.13 -6.00
N THR A 16 -5.49 -6.62 -7.10
CA THR A 16 -5.01 -8.00 -7.22
C THR A 16 -3.79 -8.23 -6.33
N GLU A 17 -2.83 -7.31 -6.30
CA GLU A 17 -1.62 -7.49 -5.48
C GLU A 17 -1.95 -7.44 -3.97
N ILE A 18 -2.79 -6.49 -3.53
CA ILE A 18 -3.23 -6.44 -2.12
C ILE A 18 -3.90 -7.75 -1.70
N ALA A 19 -4.82 -8.28 -2.52
CA ALA A 19 -5.51 -9.52 -2.22
C ALA A 19 -4.54 -10.71 -2.15
N LYS A 20 -3.57 -10.78 -3.06
CA LYS A 20 -2.51 -11.79 -3.07
C LYS A 20 -1.62 -11.69 -1.83
N THR A 21 -1.17 -10.49 -1.47
CA THR A 21 -0.39 -10.22 -0.25
C THR A 21 -1.14 -10.69 0.99
N LYS A 22 -2.42 -10.31 1.13
CA LYS A 22 -3.25 -10.73 2.28
C LYS A 22 -3.36 -12.25 2.41
N ARG A 23 -3.56 -12.96 1.30
CA ARG A 23 -3.66 -14.42 1.31
C ARG A 23 -2.34 -15.07 1.73
N ALA A 24 -1.23 -14.63 1.12
CA ALA A 24 0.10 -15.15 1.44
C ALA A 24 0.49 -14.84 2.90
N TRP A 25 0.27 -13.61 3.35
CA TRP A 25 0.51 -13.17 4.71
C TRP A 25 -0.30 -13.95 5.73
N LYS A 26 -1.59 -14.17 5.47
CA LYS A 26 -2.46 -14.94 6.37
C LYS A 26 -1.96 -16.38 6.50
N LYS A 27 -1.60 -17.01 5.37
CA LYS A 27 -1.04 -18.36 5.37
C LYS A 27 0.27 -18.44 6.17
N SER A 28 1.21 -17.53 5.94
CA SER A 28 2.47 -17.53 6.68
C SER A 28 2.27 -17.25 8.17
N LEU A 29 1.28 -16.43 8.54
CA LEU A 29 0.96 -16.17 9.94
C LEU A 29 0.32 -17.38 10.64
N GLU A 30 -0.60 -18.08 9.97
CA GLU A 30 -1.21 -19.33 10.46
C GLU A 30 -0.18 -20.45 10.62
N GLU A 31 0.88 -20.45 9.81
CA GLU A 31 2.03 -21.37 9.91
C GLU A 31 3.10 -20.89 10.92
N PHE A 32 2.85 -19.81 11.69
CA PHE A 32 3.81 -19.20 12.62
C PHE A 32 5.14 -18.73 11.98
N ARG A 33 5.14 -18.49 10.66
CA ARG A 33 6.29 -17.98 9.89
C ARG A 33 6.28 -16.45 9.88
N PHE A 34 6.58 -15.85 11.03
CA PHE A 34 6.50 -14.40 11.24
C PHE A 34 7.46 -13.60 10.34
N ASN A 35 8.70 -14.08 10.18
CA ASN A 35 9.70 -13.43 9.32
C ASN A 35 9.22 -13.33 7.86
N GLU A 36 8.58 -14.40 7.37
CA GLU A 36 8.02 -14.42 6.02
C GLU A 36 6.78 -13.56 5.88
N SER A 37 5.93 -13.56 6.91
CA SER A 37 4.77 -12.66 6.98
C SER A 37 5.23 -11.20 6.83
N LEU A 38 6.28 -10.79 7.55
CA LEU A 38 6.86 -9.45 7.42
C LEU A 38 7.51 -9.22 6.05
N ALA A 39 8.23 -10.20 5.49
CA ALA A 39 8.81 -10.10 4.15
C ALA A 39 7.75 -9.91 3.05
N ILE A 40 6.58 -10.54 3.21
CA ILE A 40 5.43 -10.38 2.32
C ILE A 40 4.89 -8.94 2.41
N VAL A 41 4.79 -8.36 3.61
CA VAL A 41 4.39 -6.95 3.77
C VAL A 41 5.42 -6.02 3.12
N TRP A 42 6.71 -6.26 3.33
CA TRP A 42 7.78 -5.49 2.70
C TRP A 42 7.71 -5.52 1.17
N SER A 43 7.38 -6.67 0.59
CA SER A 43 7.19 -6.80 -0.86
C SER A 43 6.06 -5.91 -1.37
N LEU A 44 4.96 -5.77 -0.63
CA LEU A 44 3.87 -4.86 -0.98
C LEU A 44 4.30 -3.39 -0.85
N ILE A 45 5.09 -3.04 0.17
CA ILE A 45 5.67 -1.69 0.32
C ILE A 45 6.54 -1.35 -0.89
N SER A 46 7.47 -2.25 -1.28
CA SER A 46 8.33 -2.05 -2.45
C SER A 46 7.55 -1.93 -3.75
N PHE A 47 6.46 -2.70 -3.90
CA PHE A 47 5.55 -2.56 -5.04
C PHE A 47 4.90 -1.18 -5.08
N CYS A 48 4.42 -0.67 -3.94
CA CYS A 48 3.82 0.67 -3.86
C CYS A 48 4.82 1.77 -4.19
N ASP A 49 6.06 1.66 -3.71
CA ASP A 49 7.13 2.63 -3.99
C ASP A 49 7.46 2.66 -5.49
N LYS A 50 7.67 1.49 -6.10
CA LYS A 50 7.87 1.39 -7.56
C LYS A 50 6.69 1.98 -8.34
N PHE A 51 5.45 1.66 -7.92
CA PHE A 51 4.25 2.18 -8.56
C PHE A 51 4.15 3.71 -8.46
N LEU A 52 4.52 4.29 -7.30
CA LEU A 52 4.60 5.72 -7.09
C LEU A 52 5.63 6.38 -8.02
N GLN A 53 6.82 5.79 -8.15
CA GLN A 53 7.89 6.27 -9.03
C GLN A 53 7.55 6.18 -10.52
N GLU A 54 6.85 5.13 -10.94
CA GLU A 54 6.43 4.96 -12.34
C GLU A 54 5.34 5.94 -12.74
N LYS A 55 4.41 6.25 -11.83
CA LYS A 55 3.28 7.14 -12.12
C LYS A 55 3.53 8.61 -11.84
N LYS A 56 4.51 8.93 -11.01
CA LYS A 56 4.92 10.30 -10.66
C LYS A 56 3.72 11.23 -10.46
N PRO A 57 2.79 10.92 -9.54
CA PRO A 57 1.55 11.69 -9.38
C PRO A 57 1.76 13.16 -9.05
N TRP A 58 2.93 13.55 -8.55
CA TRP A 58 3.33 14.95 -8.35
C TRP A 58 3.52 15.72 -9.67
N GLU A 59 3.94 15.04 -10.74
CA GLU A 59 4.08 15.60 -12.09
C GLU A 59 2.76 15.51 -12.86
N THR A 60 2.13 14.33 -12.85
CA THR A 60 0.92 14.04 -13.65
C THR A 60 -0.36 14.59 -13.03
N LYS A 61 -0.32 14.97 -11.74
CA LYS A 61 -1.48 15.43 -10.94
C LYS A 61 -2.63 14.41 -10.88
N GLU A 62 -2.34 13.13 -11.12
CA GLU A 62 -3.33 12.04 -11.10
C GLU A 62 -3.76 11.69 -9.67
N LYS A 63 -4.88 12.27 -9.21
CA LYS A 63 -5.46 12.00 -7.88
C LYS A 63 -5.79 10.52 -7.64
N LYS A 64 -6.13 9.77 -8.69
CA LYS A 64 -6.45 8.34 -8.59
C LYS A 64 -5.27 7.50 -8.10
N VAL A 65 -4.07 7.81 -8.59
CA VAL A 65 -2.82 7.14 -8.17
C VAL A 65 -2.59 7.33 -6.67
N VAL A 66 -2.78 8.55 -6.17
CA VAL A 66 -2.66 8.86 -4.74
C VAL A 66 -3.72 8.12 -3.91
N SER A 67 -4.98 8.10 -4.37
CA SER A 67 -6.06 7.36 -3.70
C SER A 67 -5.77 5.86 -3.60
N ASP A 68 -5.24 5.27 -4.66
CA ASP A 68 -4.88 3.84 -4.69
C ASP A 68 -3.74 3.56 -3.70
N LEU A 69 -2.73 4.43 -3.64
CA LEU A 69 -1.61 4.31 -2.70
C LEU A 69 -2.05 4.47 -1.24
N ILE A 70 -2.96 5.41 -0.94
CA ILE A 70 -3.54 5.56 0.40
C ILE A 70 -4.30 4.29 0.81
N THR A 71 -5.03 3.69 -0.14
CA THR A 71 -5.74 2.42 0.11
C THR A 71 -4.75 1.30 0.44
N ALA A 72 -3.68 1.16 -0.35
CA ALA A 72 -2.63 0.17 -0.09
C ALA A 72 -1.94 0.41 1.26
N LEU A 73 -1.65 1.67 1.61
CA LEU A 73 -1.05 2.04 2.90
C LEU A 73 -1.94 1.68 4.09
N ALA A 74 -3.26 1.89 3.98
CA ALA A 74 -4.21 1.47 5.02
C ALA A 74 -4.22 -0.04 5.21
N GLU A 75 -4.07 -0.82 4.12
CA GLU A 75 -3.99 -2.27 4.19
C GLU A 75 -2.66 -2.75 4.77
N ILE A 76 -1.53 -2.11 4.42
CA ILE A 76 -0.23 -2.36 5.04
C ILE A 76 -0.31 -2.14 6.55
N ALA A 77 -0.94 -1.04 7.00
CA ALA A 77 -1.11 -0.75 8.42
C ALA A 77 -1.85 -1.89 9.16
N LYS A 78 -2.93 -2.42 8.57
CA LYS A 78 -3.65 -3.56 9.15
C LYS A 78 -2.80 -4.83 9.18
N LEU A 79 -2.01 -5.10 8.14
CA LEU A 79 -1.14 -6.29 8.08
C LEU A 79 0.01 -6.24 9.10
N ILE A 80 0.50 -5.06 9.46
CA ILE A 80 1.55 -4.93 10.48
C ILE A 80 1.02 -4.89 11.91
N GLU A 81 -0.30 -4.72 12.11
CA GLU A 81 -0.93 -4.60 13.43
C GLU A 81 -0.49 -5.67 14.46
N PRO A 82 -0.45 -6.98 14.14
CA PRO A 82 -0.03 -7.99 15.12
C PRO A 82 1.46 -7.95 15.48
N PHE A 83 2.26 -7.16 14.76
CA PHE A 83 3.71 -7.01 15.00
C PHE A 83 4.06 -5.64 15.57
N LEU A 84 3.39 -4.59 15.10
CA LEU A 84 3.66 -3.18 15.38
C LEU A 84 2.32 -2.42 15.58
N PRO A 85 1.58 -2.71 16.66
CA PRO A 85 0.22 -2.18 16.86
C PRO A 85 0.20 -0.64 16.94
N GLU A 86 1.16 -0.04 17.65
CA GLU A 86 1.27 1.42 17.76
C GLU A 86 1.53 2.08 16.40
N THR A 87 2.38 1.48 15.58
CA THR A 87 2.71 1.97 14.23
C THR A 87 1.50 1.88 13.31
N SER A 88 0.78 0.75 13.35
CA SER A 88 -0.48 0.58 12.63
C SER A 88 -1.47 1.67 12.98
N GLU A 89 -1.70 1.89 14.28
CA GLU A 89 -2.64 2.90 14.76
C GLU A 89 -2.24 4.31 14.33
N LYS A 90 -0.96 4.68 14.43
CA LYS A 90 -0.42 5.97 13.97
C LYS A 90 -0.71 6.19 12.48
N ILE A 91 -0.45 5.20 11.63
CA ILE A 91 -0.69 5.30 10.18
C ILE A 91 -2.19 5.47 9.89
N LEU A 92 -3.04 4.63 10.48
CA LEU A 92 -4.50 4.69 10.26
C LEU A 92 -5.09 6.02 10.74
N LYS A 93 -4.64 6.54 11.89
CA LYS A 93 -5.02 7.86 12.40
C LYS A 93 -4.63 8.98 11.44
N GLN A 94 -3.44 8.96 10.84
CA GLN A 94 -3.05 9.96 9.83
C GLN A 94 -3.95 9.94 8.60
N ILE A 95 -4.21 8.73 8.07
CA ILE A 95 -5.07 8.57 6.89
C ILE A 95 -6.48 9.12 7.17
N LYS A 96 -7.03 8.86 8.35
CA LYS A 96 -8.35 9.36 8.77
C LYS A 96 -8.35 10.88 8.95
N ASN A 97 -7.35 11.42 9.64
CA ASN A 97 -7.32 12.84 10.03
C ASN A 97 -6.93 13.76 8.88
N LYS A 98 -6.25 13.25 7.84
CA LYS A 98 -5.74 14.02 6.69
C LYS A 98 -4.88 15.24 7.07
N LYS A 99 -4.30 15.23 8.28
CA LYS A 99 -3.41 16.29 8.76
C LYS A 99 -1.96 15.90 8.47
N PRO A 100 -1.11 16.81 8.00
CA PRO A 100 0.31 16.53 7.79
C PRO A 100 1.04 16.61 9.14
N ILE A 101 0.90 15.58 9.98
CA ILE A 101 1.68 15.47 11.21
C ILE A 101 2.86 14.54 10.90
N VAL A 102 4.07 14.98 11.25
CA VAL A 102 5.26 14.14 11.14
C VAL A 102 5.12 12.97 12.10
N LEU A 103 4.99 11.75 11.56
CA LEU A 103 4.80 10.54 12.37
C LEU A 103 6.09 10.05 13.04
N PHE A 104 7.22 10.24 12.36
CA PHE A 104 8.53 9.73 12.78
C PHE A 104 9.54 10.87 12.66
N PRO A 105 9.58 11.80 13.63
CA PRO A 105 10.61 12.83 13.67
C PRO A 105 11.97 12.18 13.83
N LYS A 106 12.96 12.65 13.06
CA LYS A 106 14.35 12.26 13.28
C LYS A 106 14.81 12.91 14.58
N ALA A 107 15.33 12.10 15.51
CA ALA A 107 15.98 12.59 16.72
C ALA A 107 17.30 13.28 16.38
#